data_AF-A0A7M3Y280-F1
#
_entry.id   AF-A0A7M3Y280-F1
#
_cell.length_a   1.000
_cell.length_b   1.000
_cell.length_c   1.000
_cell.angle_alpha   90.00
_cell.angle_beta   90.00
_cell.angle_gamma   90.00
#
_symmetry.space_group_name_H-M   'P 1'
#
loop_
_entity.id
_entity.type
_entity.pdbx_description
1 polymer ?
#
loop_
_entity_poly.entity_id
_entity_poly.type
_entity_poly.pdbx_seq_one_letter_code
_entity_poly.pdbx_strand_id
1 'polypeptide(L)'
;MVGLVILLYLIATPVTFIFIGLLDGNFDLEPGPANPWMTLTGALCSLPLVALVLFLRRPKLTHVILAEAANGGQHAHQLPGETVLQTPWPTLLRHHLIRRSPPLDLPRPGPLAALFLGSVGVMVFVLVPLGAVQAVGAQILLFLLLL
;
A
#
# COMPACT_ATOMS: atom_id res chain seq x y z
N MET A 1 10.35 -0.18 2.24
CA MET A 1 9.61 -0.42 3.50
C MET A 1 9.00 0.85 4.05
N VAL A 2 9.78 1.88 4.36
CA VAL A 2 9.27 3.19 4.82
C VAL A 2 8.25 3.80 3.85
N GLY A 3 8.48 3.70 2.53
CA GLY A 3 7.53 4.19 1.53
C GLY A 3 6.12 3.57 1.60
N LEU A 4 5.98 2.30 2.03
CA LEU A 4 4.67 1.67 2.22
C LEU A 4 3.97 2.22 3.46
N VAL A 5 4.72 2.44 4.55
CA VAL A 5 4.17 3.03 5.79
C VAL A 5 3.73 4.47 5.56
N ILE A 6 4.56 5.27 4.88
CA ILE A 6 4.20 6.64 4.50
C ILE A 6 2.95 6.63 3.62
N LEU A 7 2.87 5.73 2.64
CA LEU A 7 1.71 5.61 1.76
C LEU A 7 0.46 5.18 2.52
N LEU A 8 0.56 4.25 3.48
CA LEU A 8 -0.55 3.85 4.34
C LEU A 8 -0.99 4.98 5.28
N TYR A 9 -0.04 5.72 5.85
CA TYR A 9 -0.32 6.89 6.68
C TYR A 9 -1.05 7.97 5.86
N LEU A 10 -0.55 8.26 4.66
CA LEU A 10 -1.16 9.21 3.72
C LEU A 10 -2.56 8.79 3.28
N ILE A 11 -2.89 7.49 3.28
CA ILE A 11 -4.25 6.98 3.04
C ILE A 11 -5.10 7.07 4.31
N ALA A 12 -4.53 6.76 5.48
CA ALA A 12 -5.26 6.74 6.75
C ALA A 12 -5.82 8.14 7.08
N THR A 13 -5.05 9.20 6.87
CA THR A 13 -5.46 10.58 7.17
C THR A 13 -6.74 11.03 6.43
N PRO A 14 -6.85 10.96 5.09
CA PRO A 14 -8.10 11.31 4.41
C PRO A 14 -9.24 10.32 4.70
N VAL A 15 -8.94 9.06 5.03
CA VAL A 15 -9.96 8.09 5.46
C VAL A 15 -10.56 8.48 6.81
N THR A 16 -9.80 9.02 7.76
CA THR A 16 -10.39 9.51 9.03
C THR A 16 -11.34 10.67 8.79
N PHE A 17 -11.10 11.54 7.79
CA PHE A 17 -12.04 12.61 7.41
C PHE A 17 -13.38 12.08 6.90
N ILE A 18 -13.41 10.90 6.26
CA ILE A 18 -14.66 10.24 5.86
C ILE A 18 -15.48 9.86 7.10
N PHE A 19 -14.83 9.23 8.09
CA PHE A 19 -15.50 8.79 9.31
C PHE A 19 -15.95 9.98 10.18
N ILE A 20 -15.10 10.98 10.36
CA ILE A 20 -15.44 12.21 11.09
C ILE A 20 -16.58 12.92 10.37
N GLY A 21 -16.49 13.14 9.06
CA GLY A 21 -17.55 13.77 8.28
C GLY A 21 -18.90 13.03 8.34
N LEU A 22 -18.91 11.72 8.56
CA LEU A 22 -20.14 10.93 8.69
C LEU A 22 -20.69 10.90 10.13
N LEU A 23 -19.81 10.87 11.12
CA LEU A 23 -20.16 10.63 12.52
C LEU A 23 -20.25 11.90 13.37
N ASP A 24 -19.44 12.92 13.08
CA ASP A 24 -19.31 14.17 13.87
C ASP A 24 -18.71 15.25 12.95
N GLY A 25 -19.58 15.91 12.17
CA GLY A 25 -19.18 16.87 11.15
C GLY A 25 -18.85 18.28 11.67
N ASN A 26 -19.10 18.53 12.96
CA ASN A 26 -18.91 19.81 13.66
C ASN A 26 -17.87 19.72 14.80
N PHE A 27 -17.27 18.54 15.03
CA PHE A 27 -16.21 18.28 16.00
C PHE A 27 -16.61 18.58 17.45
N ASP A 28 -17.88 18.35 17.79
CA ASP A 28 -18.39 18.58 19.15
C ASP A 28 -18.37 17.33 20.04
N LEU A 29 -17.82 16.21 19.53
CA LEU A 29 -17.81 14.90 20.19
C LEU A 29 -19.21 14.30 20.40
N GLU A 30 -20.25 14.89 19.82
CA GLU A 30 -21.60 14.31 19.78
C GLU A 30 -21.80 13.57 18.43
N PRO A 31 -22.50 12.42 18.43
CA PRO A 31 -22.80 11.73 17.20
C PRO A 31 -23.81 12.52 16.36
N GLY A 32 -23.35 13.00 15.20
CA GLY A 32 -24.05 13.85 14.26
C GLY A 32 -23.86 15.34 14.56
N PRO A 33 -24.17 16.27 13.62
CA PRO A 33 -24.66 16.04 12.26
C PRO A 33 -23.56 15.64 11.27
N ALA A 34 -23.93 14.89 10.24
CA ALA A 34 -23.01 14.56 9.16
C ALA A 34 -22.69 15.81 8.31
N ASN A 35 -21.42 15.96 7.92
CA ASN A 35 -20.93 16.97 6.99
C ASN A 35 -20.52 16.31 5.65
N PRO A 36 -21.40 16.35 4.63
CA PRO A 36 -21.14 15.70 3.34
C PRO A 36 -19.90 16.22 2.62
N TRP A 37 -19.52 17.49 2.83
CA TRP A 37 -18.36 18.09 2.19
C TRP A 37 -17.06 17.48 2.70
N MET A 38 -16.93 17.28 4.01
CA MET A 38 -15.76 16.60 4.59
C MET A 38 -15.64 15.17 4.10
N THR A 39 -16.76 14.44 4.06
CA THR A 39 -16.81 13.07 3.56
C THR A 39 -16.40 12.98 2.09
N LEU A 40 -16.89 13.90 1.26
CA LEU A 40 -16.56 13.96 -0.17
C LEU A 40 -15.07 14.25 -0.40
N THR A 41 -14.49 15.21 0.33
CA THR A 41 -13.07 15.55 0.22
C THR A 41 -12.19 14.37 0.66
N GLY A 42 -12.53 13.69 1.76
CA GLY A 42 -11.82 12.50 2.21
C GLY A 42 -11.87 11.35 1.19
N ALA A 43 -13.03 11.13 0.57
CA ALA A 43 -13.21 10.13 -0.48
C ALA A 43 -12.41 10.46 -1.75
N LEU A 44 -12.47 11.72 -2.22
CA LEU A 44 -11.76 12.18 -3.42
C LEU A 44 -10.24 12.11 -3.25
N CYS A 45 -9.73 12.36 -2.04
CA CYS A 45 -8.30 12.29 -1.75
C CYS A 45 -7.81 10.83 -1.56
N SER A 46 -8.62 9.97 -0.92
CA SER A 46 -8.22 8.58 -0.66
C SER A 46 -8.32 7.67 -1.90
N LEU A 47 -9.30 7.87 -2.78
CA LEU A 47 -9.51 7.05 -3.99
C LEU A 47 -8.25 6.90 -4.88
N PRO A 48 -7.58 7.98 -5.33
CA PRO A 48 -6.40 7.87 -6.18
C PRO A 48 -5.22 7.19 -5.46
N LEU A 49 -5.08 7.39 -4.15
CA LEU A 49 -4.03 6.76 -3.34
C LEU A 49 -4.25 5.26 -3.18
N VAL A 50 -5.50 4.83 -2.93
CA VAL A 50 -5.88 3.42 -2.90
C VAL A 50 -5.68 2.77 -4.27
N ALA A 51 -6.08 3.44 -5.35
CA ALA A 51 -5.84 2.98 -6.71
C ALA A 51 -4.34 2.82 -7.02
N LEU A 52 -3.50 3.75 -6.56
CA LEU A 52 -2.04 3.69 -6.68
C LEU A 52 -1.47 2.46 -5.94
N VAL A 53 -1.94 2.15 -4.73
CA VAL A 53 -1.53 0.95 -3.99
C VAL A 53 -1.91 -0.32 -4.76
N LEU A 54 -3.14 -0.38 -5.29
CA LEU A 54 -3.59 -1.53 -6.06
C LEU A 54 -2.76 -1.70 -7.34
N PHE A 55 -2.38 -0.60 -7.99
CA PHE A 55 -1.50 -0.62 -9.15
C PHE A 55 -0.10 -1.13 -8.80
N LEU A 56 0.50 -0.62 -7.71
CA LEU A 56 1.84 -1.03 -7.25
C LEU A 56 1.89 -2.49 -6.79
N ARG A 57 0.79 -3.03 -6.28
CA ARG A 57 0.67 -4.44 -5.86
C ARG A 57 0.43 -5.42 -7.01
N ARG A 58 0.24 -4.95 -8.25
CA ARG A 58 -0.02 -5.87 -9.37
C ARG A 58 1.17 -6.81 -9.57
N PRO A 59 0.96 -8.14 -9.47
CA PRO A 59 2.04 -9.10 -9.69
C PRO A 59 2.43 -9.07 -11.16
N LYS A 60 3.72 -8.87 -11.44
CA LYS A 60 4.24 -8.99 -12.80
C LYS A 60 4.57 -10.47 -13.05
N LEU A 61 4.12 -11.01 -14.18
CA LEU A 61 4.51 -12.35 -14.60
C LEU A 61 5.82 -12.25 -15.38
N THR A 62 6.80 -13.03 -14.98
CA THR A 62 8.05 -13.17 -15.73
C THR A 62 8.10 -14.51 -16.41
N HIS A 63 8.35 -14.47 -17.70
CA HIS A 63 8.64 -15.65 -18.49
C HIS A 63 10.12 -16.00 -18.30
N VAL A 64 10.38 -17.15 -17.68
CA VAL A 64 11.72 -17.70 -17.48
C VAL A 64 11.84 -18.96 -18.31
N ILE A 65 12.91 -19.05 -19.08
CA ILE A 65 13.22 -20.21 -19.91
C ILE A 65 14.38 -20.93 -19.24
N LEU A 66 14.15 -22.18 -18.81
CA LEU A 66 15.17 -23.03 -18.17
C LEU A 66 15.64 -24.08 -19.17
N ALA A 67 16.95 -24.31 -19.25
CA ALA A 67 17.53 -25.43 -19.97
C ALA A 67 17.99 -26.48 -18.96
N GLU A 68 17.32 -27.65 -18.93
CA GLU A 68 17.66 -28.76 -18.04
C GLU A 68 18.47 -29.82 -18.82
N ALA A 69 19.56 -30.34 -18.25
CA ALA A 69 20.34 -31.40 -18.89
C ALA A 69 19.52 -32.70 -18.95
N ALA A 70 19.40 -33.30 -20.12
CA ALA A 70 18.63 -34.53 -20.32
C ALA A 70 19.30 -35.43 -21.35
N ASN A 71 19.39 -36.72 -21.06
CA ASN A 71 20.11 -37.71 -21.87
C ASN A 71 19.49 -37.94 -23.29
N GLY A 72 18.32 -37.35 -23.58
CA GLY A 72 17.68 -37.35 -24.89
C GLY A 72 17.32 -35.94 -25.40
N GLY A 73 18.00 -34.91 -24.89
CA GLY A 73 17.77 -33.50 -25.24
C GLY A 73 18.40 -33.08 -26.58
N GLN A 74 18.12 -31.84 -26.98
CA GLN A 74 18.69 -31.21 -28.18
C GLN A 74 19.87 -30.31 -27.79
N HIS A 75 20.81 -30.10 -28.71
CA HIS A 75 21.94 -29.19 -28.50
C HIS A 75 21.62 -27.75 -28.91
N ALA A 76 20.66 -27.55 -29.81
CA ALA A 76 20.26 -26.24 -30.30
C ALA A 76 18.77 -26.02 -30.03
N HIS A 77 18.43 -24.89 -29.42
CA HIS A 77 17.06 -24.49 -29.14
C HIS A 77 16.81 -23.09 -29.71
N GLN A 78 15.68 -22.90 -30.40
CA GLN A 78 15.25 -21.59 -30.85
C GLN A 78 14.52 -20.87 -29.71
N LEU A 79 14.95 -19.65 -29.40
CA LEU A 79 14.28 -18.76 -28.46
C LEU A 79 13.38 -17.78 -29.21
N PRO A 80 12.37 -17.20 -28.52
CA PRO A 80 11.57 -16.11 -29.08
C PRO A 80 12.47 -14.93 -29.46
N GLY A 81 12.33 -14.43 -30.71
CA GLY A 81 13.12 -13.30 -31.23
C GLY A 81 14.34 -13.69 -32.04
N GLU A 82 14.25 -14.76 -32.85
CA GLU A 82 15.30 -15.21 -33.79
C GLU A 82 16.67 -15.53 -33.17
N THR A 83 16.72 -15.77 -31.86
CA THR A 83 17.94 -16.15 -31.17
C THR A 83 18.02 -17.66 -31.01
N VAL A 84 19.21 -18.24 -31.21
CA VAL A 84 19.44 -19.68 -31.05
C VAL A 84 20.37 -19.88 -29.86
N LEU A 85 19.93 -20.68 -28.89
CA LEU A 85 20.76 -21.13 -27.77
C LEU A 85 21.37 -22.47 -28.15
N GLN A 86 22.69 -22.49 -28.33
CA GLN A 86 23.46 -23.72 -28.44
C GLN A 86 24.07 -24.08 -27.09
N THR A 87 23.93 -25.34 -26.69
CA THR A 87 24.43 -25.88 -25.42
C THR A 87 25.38 -27.05 -25.67
N PRO A 88 26.52 -27.11 -24.97
CA PRO A 88 27.53 -28.16 -25.19
C PRO A 88 27.07 -29.56 -24.76
N TRP A 89 26.05 -29.65 -23.89
CA TRP A 89 25.42 -30.89 -23.43
C TRP A 89 23.96 -30.93 -23.91
N PRO A 90 23.37 -32.12 -24.12
CA PRO A 90 21.98 -32.23 -24.55
C PRO A 90 21.06 -31.69 -23.46
N THR A 91 20.22 -30.70 -23.81
CA THR A 91 19.31 -30.04 -22.87
C THR A 91 17.86 -30.12 -23.36
N LEU A 92 16.91 -29.99 -22.44
CA LEU A 92 15.49 -29.80 -22.74
C LEU A 92 15.09 -28.40 -22.26
N LEU A 93 14.46 -27.64 -23.16
CA LEU A 93 13.95 -26.31 -22.86
C LEU A 93 12.59 -26.41 -22.14
N ARG A 94 12.47 -25.81 -20.97
CA ARG A 94 11.21 -25.71 -20.22
C ARG A 94 10.84 -24.25 -19.97
N HIS A 95 9.63 -23.90 -20.38
CA HIS A 95 9.06 -22.58 -20.19
C HIS A 95 8.32 -22.54 -18.84
N HIS A 96 8.75 -21.64 -17.97
CA HIS A 96 8.10 -21.41 -16.69
C HIS A 96 7.61 -19.97 -16.60
N LEU A 97 6.33 -19.79 -16.28
CA LEU A 97 5.81 -18.50 -15.88
C LEU A 97 5.94 -18.38 -14.37
N ILE A 98 6.94 -17.63 -13.92
CA ILE A 98 7.15 -17.39 -12.49
C ILE A 98 6.55 -16.04 -12.15
N ARG A 99 5.76 -16.00 -11.08
CA ARG A 99 5.25 -14.75 -10.52
C ARG A 99 6.44 -13.97 -9.95
N ARG A 100 6.77 -12.82 -10.55
CA ARG A 100 7.74 -11.90 -9.94
C ARG A 100 7.10 -11.36 -8.66
N SER A 101 7.87 -11.35 -7.58
CA SER A 101 7.47 -10.68 -6.34
C SER A 101 7.10 -9.23 -6.66
N PRO A 102 6.01 -8.70 -6.07
CA PRO A 102 5.63 -7.31 -6.28
C PRO A 102 6.79 -6.39 -5.86
N PRO A 103 6.94 -5.21 -6.50
CA PRO A 103 8.00 -4.26 -6.17
C PRO A 103 7.93 -3.75 -4.71
N LEU A 104 6.78 -3.96 -4.06
CA LEU A 104 6.53 -3.67 -2.64
C LEU A 104 6.48 -5.00 -1.86
N ASP A 105 7.63 -5.45 -1.35
CA ASP A 105 7.68 -6.54 -0.38
C ASP A 105 7.21 -6.05 0.99
N LEU A 106 6.26 -6.78 1.60
CA LEU A 106 5.82 -6.52 2.97
C LEU A 106 6.76 -7.26 3.95
N PRO A 107 7.48 -6.55 4.85
CA PRO A 107 8.13 -7.21 5.98
C PRO A 107 7.09 -7.84 6.92
N ARG A 108 7.57 -8.71 7.83
CA ARG A 108 6.76 -9.21 8.94
C ARG A 108 6.11 -8.02 9.69
N PRO A 109 4.79 -8.04 9.93
CA PRO A 109 4.03 -6.84 10.30
C PRO A 109 4.31 -6.30 11.72
N GLY A 110 5.01 -7.02 12.59
CA GLY A 110 5.06 -6.75 14.03
C GLY A 110 5.54 -5.33 14.43
N PRO A 111 6.84 -5.00 14.28
CA PRO A 111 7.38 -3.73 14.80
C PRO A 111 6.80 -2.48 14.14
N LEU A 112 6.47 -2.57 12.85
CA LEU A 112 5.93 -1.45 12.07
C LEU A 112 4.44 -1.21 12.37
N ALA A 113 3.64 -2.27 12.54
CA ALA A 113 2.26 -2.11 12.99
C ALA A 113 2.23 -1.51 14.40
N ALA A 114 3.18 -1.85 15.28
CA ALA A 114 3.30 -1.25 16.60
C ALA A 114 3.62 0.26 16.54
N LEU A 115 4.50 0.70 15.64
CA LEU A 115 4.78 2.14 15.45
C LEU A 115 3.57 2.90 14.91
N PHE A 116 2.84 2.31 13.95
CA PHE A 116 1.62 2.91 13.41
C PHE A 116 0.48 2.96 14.45
N LEU A 117 0.22 1.87 15.17
CA LEU A 117 -0.75 1.89 16.26
C LEU A 117 -0.32 2.84 17.38
N GLY A 118 0.99 2.91 17.67
CA GLY A 118 1.54 3.83 18.64
C GLY A 118 1.31 5.30 18.26
N SER A 119 1.62 5.68 17.02
CA SER A 119 1.41 7.06 16.55
C SER A 119 -0.07 7.43 16.52
N VAL A 120 -0.95 6.53 16.06
CA VAL A 120 -2.41 6.74 16.09
C VAL A 120 -2.92 6.82 17.54
N GLY A 121 -2.42 5.97 18.43
CA GLY A 121 -2.80 5.97 19.85
C GLY A 121 -2.41 7.27 20.56
N VAL A 122 -1.18 7.76 20.32
CA VAL A 122 -0.73 9.06 20.84
C VAL A 122 -1.58 10.19 20.29
N MET A 123 -1.88 10.17 18.99
CA MET A 123 -2.73 11.18 18.35
C MET A 123 -4.12 11.23 18.99
N VAL A 124 -4.78 10.09 19.16
CA VAL A 124 -6.10 9.99 19.80
C VAL A 124 -6.04 10.45 21.26
N PHE A 125 -5.03 10.02 22.00
CA PHE A 125 -4.86 10.38 23.42
C PHE A 125 -4.71 11.89 23.63
N VAL A 126 -4.09 12.60 22.68
CA VAL A 126 -3.90 14.05 22.77
C VAL A 126 -5.11 14.83 22.22
N LEU A 127 -5.70 14.40 21.10
CA LEU A 127 -6.79 15.15 20.46
C LEU A 127 -8.13 15.06 21.19
N VAL A 128 -8.48 13.88 21.74
CA VAL A 128 -9.78 13.64 22.38
C VAL A 128 -10.02 14.55 23.59
N PRO A 129 -9.12 14.65 24.59
CA PRO A 129 -9.32 15.56 25.72
C PRO A 129 -9.29 17.04 25.30
N LEU A 130 -8.55 17.39 24.25
CA LEU A 130 -8.53 18.76 23.72
C LEU A 130 -9.87 19.15 23.08
N GLY A 131 -10.58 18.20 22.48
CA GLY A 131 -11.95 18.39 21.97
C GLY A 131 -13.00 18.59 23.05
N ALA A 132 -12.83 17.96 24.22
CA ALA A 132 -13.69 18.20 25.37
C ALA A 132 -13.63 19.64 25.90
N VAL A 133 -12.55 20.38 25.60
CA VAL A 133 -12.37 21.79 26.00
C VAL A 133 -12.81 22.77 24.88
N GLN A 134 -13.36 22.25 23.76
CA GLN A 134 -13.77 23.02 22.58
C GLN A 134 -12.70 23.99 22.04
N ALA A 135 -11.42 23.62 22.17
CA ALA A 135 -10.29 24.42 21.71
C ALA A 135 -9.98 24.18 20.22
N VAL A 136 -10.95 24.47 19.35
CA VAL A 136 -10.93 24.14 17.91
C VAL A 136 -9.65 24.62 17.20
N GLY A 137 -9.16 25.82 17.52
CA GLY A 137 -7.93 26.37 16.93
C GLY A 137 -6.67 25.61 17.33
N ALA A 138 -6.57 25.14 18.57
CA ALA A 138 -5.42 24.36 19.05
C ALA A 138 -5.44 22.93 18.48
N GLN A 139 -6.64 22.37 18.28
CA GLN A 139 -6.80 21.05 17.66
C GLN A 139 -6.33 21.04 16.20
N ILE A 140 -6.71 22.05 15.42
CA ILE A 140 -6.31 22.16 14.01
C ILE A 140 -4.79 22.36 13.89
N LEU A 141 -4.20 23.23 14.72
CA LEU A 141 -2.76 23.48 14.72
C LEU A 141 -1.96 22.21 15.08
N LEU A 142 -2.39 21.48 16.11
CA LEU A 142 -1.70 20.29 16.59
C LEU A 142 -1.86 19.11 15.60
N PHE A 143 -3.03 18.98 14.98
CA PHE A 143 -3.27 18.03 13.90
C PHE A 143 -2.33 18.27 12.71
N LEU A 144 -2.12 19.54 12.33
CA LEU A 144 -1.24 19.92 11.23
C LEU A 144 0.25 19.72 11.56
N LEU A 145 0.62 19.79 12.85
CA LEU A 145 1.99 19.59 13.34
C LEU A 145 2.36 18.11 13.49
N LEU A 146 1.37 17.24 13.71
CA LEU A 146 1.52 15.78 13.81
C LEU A 146 1.32 15.03 12.49
N LEU A 147 1.02 15.75 11.41
CA LEU A 147 0.99 15.27 10.02
C LEU A 147 2.41 15.11 9.46
#